data_AF-A0AA35SP21-F1
#
_entry.id   AF-A0AA35SP21-F1
#
_cell.length_a   1.000
_cell.length_b   1.000
_cell.length_c   1.000
_cell.angle_alpha   90.00
_cell.angle_beta   90.00
_cell.angle_gamma   90.00
#
_symmetry.space_group_name_H-M   'P 1'
#
loop_
_entity.id
_entity.type
_entity.pdbx_description
1 polymer ?
#
loop_
_entity_poly.entity_id
_entity_poly.type
_entity_poly.pdbx_seq_one_letter_code
_entity_poly.pdbx_strand_id
1 'polypeptide(L)'
;PTDSHTATLTVDVPSTTVSIAVGGDVGSTVTDELRAYTTYEVTVEAVSDVRGTSRPSETRRVLTPQTSAREAPGDVRAEAESSTEISVQWSGLSNCRLVNGQITQYRVQYETYSTTETRDYTLGDGEDWRSGGRVTLTGLTRSTNYSISVGAVNENGDVGLYSDPVTTMTHQCKVCSCESAGSVQSCGSTGMIVGVVIGLLGVAVGVSGLIGGAVIVKRHRPAEVKGDMATGASPAYGMSGPHGKPAETEGEYENPQYTQPPSGSEGVY
;
A
#
# COMPACT_ATOMS: atom_id res chain seq x y z
N PRO A 1 36.79 35.83 32.22
CA PRO A 1 36.68 34.37 32.44
C PRO A 1 35.50 33.83 31.64
N THR A 2 35.79 32.95 30.69
CA THR A 2 34.80 32.26 29.86
C THR A 2 34.42 30.95 30.54
N ASP A 3 33.53 31.05 31.54
CA ASP A 3 32.92 29.85 32.10
C ASP A 3 31.96 29.24 31.06
N SER A 4 31.96 27.92 30.94
CA SER A 4 31.18 27.15 29.97
C SER A 4 30.54 25.91 30.60
N HIS A 5 29.58 25.31 29.92
CA HIS A 5 28.98 24.03 30.31
C HIS A 5 29.28 22.98 29.25
N THR A 6 29.63 21.77 29.66
CA THR A 6 29.80 20.61 28.77
C THR A 6 28.79 19.55 29.16
N ALA A 7 27.85 19.25 28.26
CA ALA A 7 26.97 18.11 28.38
C ALA A 7 27.65 16.89 27.76
N THR A 8 27.70 15.79 28.49
CA THR A 8 28.37 14.55 28.09
C THR A 8 27.34 13.43 28.00
N LEU A 9 27.06 12.96 26.79
CA LEU A 9 26.17 11.83 26.53
C LEU A 9 27.03 10.59 26.31
N THR A 10 26.72 9.50 26.99
CA THR A 10 27.40 8.20 26.83
C THR A 10 26.39 7.13 26.40
N VAL A 11 26.72 6.41 25.32
CA VAL A 11 25.96 5.23 24.86
C VAL A 11 26.43 3.99 25.59
N ASP A 12 25.52 3.14 26.07
CA ASP A 12 25.88 1.91 26.79
C ASP A 12 26.69 0.91 25.90
N VAL A 13 26.34 0.75 24.60
CA VAL A 13 27.08 -0.15 23.67
C VAL A 13 27.06 0.29 22.19
N PRO A 14 28.23 0.42 21.49
CA PRO A 14 29.55 0.60 22.06
C PRO A 14 29.65 1.99 22.69
N SER A 15 30.48 2.12 23.73
CA SER A 15 30.74 3.35 24.50
C SER A 15 31.21 4.50 23.61
N THR A 16 30.22 5.21 23.07
CA THR A 16 30.39 6.40 22.24
C THR A 16 30.01 7.57 23.12
N THR A 17 31.00 8.35 23.54
CA THR A 17 30.78 9.56 24.31
C THR A 17 30.70 10.75 23.35
N VAL A 18 29.57 11.45 23.35
CA VAL A 18 29.34 12.69 22.62
C VAL A 18 29.36 13.83 23.63
N SER A 19 30.34 14.71 23.54
CA SER A 19 30.45 15.90 24.38
C SER A 19 30.01 17.14 23.60
N ILE A 20 29.07 17.89 24.16
CA ILE A 20 28.50 19.12 23.59
C ILE A 20 28.93 20.27 24.49
N ALA A 21 29.76 21.17 23.97
CA ALA A 21 30.10 22.42 24.64
C ALA A 21 29.00 23.46 24.43
N VAL A 22 28.63 24.16 25.50
CA VAL A 22 27.57 25.18 25.57
C VAL A 22 28.08 26.39 26.36
N GLY A 23 27.61 27.60 26.05
CA GLY A 23 27.98 28.82 26.79
C GLY A 23 27.57 28.75 28.26
N GLY A 24 28.32 29.37 29.17
CA GLY A 24 28.03 29.40 30.62
C GLY A 24 26.76 30.17 30.99
N ASP A 25 26.17 30.88 30.04
CA ASP A 25 24.91 31.61 30.09
C ASP A 25 23.73 30.85 29.46
N VAL A 26 23.97 29.65 28.92
CA VAL A 26 22.99 28.86 28.17
C VAL A 26 22.49 27.67 28.98
N GLY A 27 21.22 27.69 29.36
CA GLY A 27 20.58 26.65 30.19
C GLY A 27 20.08 25.40 29.43
N SER A 28 20.11 25.39 28.09
CA SER A 28 19.65 24.25 27.27
C SER A 28 20.32 24.19 25.90
N THR A 29 20.46 22.99 25.35
CA THR A 29 21.00 22.74 24.00
C THR A 29 20.26 21.59 23.33
N VAL A 30 20.31 21.52 22.01
CA VAL A 30 19.75 20.44 21.18
C VAL A 30 20.89 19.76 20.42
N THR A 31 20.76 18.46 20.13
CA THR A 31 21.71 17.69 19.32
C THR A 31 20.98 16.72 18.41
N ASP A 32 21.41 16.67 17.15
CA ASP A 32 20.76 15.89 16.09
C ASP A 32 21.56 14.64 15.69
N GLU A 33 22.79 14.48 16.20
CA GLU A 33 23.71 13.39 15.82
C GLU A 33 23.55 12.12 16.67
N LEU A 34 22.35 11.87 17.19
CA LEU A 34 22.04 10.66 17.98
C LEU A 34 21.44 9.57 17.09
N ARG A 35 21.88 8.32 17.28
CA ARG A 35 21.18 7.14 16.74
C ARG A 35 19.77 7.08 17.30
N ALA A 36 18.79 6.88 16.42
CA ALA A 36 17.39 6.64 16.75
C ALA A 36 17.20 5.35 17.58
N TYR A 37 16.07 5.28 18.29
CA TYR A 37 15.68 4.16 19.17
C TYR A 37 16.82 3.56 20.01
N THR A 38 17.67 4.43 20.56
CA THR A 38 18.83 4.08 21.38
C THR A 38 18.73 4.77 22.72
N THR A 39 19.01 4.06 23.81
CA THR A 39 19.07 4.64 25.16
C THR A 39 20.46 5.23 25.42
N TYR A 40 20.49 6.50 25.80
CA TYR A 40 21.68 7.25 26.20
C TYR A 40 21.66 7.50 27.70
N GLU A 41 22.84 7.49 28.32
CA GLU A 41 23.07 8.04 29.65
C GLU A 41 23.64 9.45 29.52
N VAL A 42 22.99 10.44 30.13
CA VAL A 42 23.34 11.86 30.00
C VAL A 42 23.79 12.41 31.34
N THR A 43 24.95 13.07 31.35
CA THR A 43 25.47 13.85 32.48
C THR A 43 25.90 15.24 32.01
N VAL A 44 25.95 16.20 32.93
CA VAL A 44 26.39 17.58 32.64
C VAL A 44 27.47 18.01 33.63
N GLU A 45 28.52 18.65 33.12
CA GLU A 45 29.63 19.21 33.89
C GLU A 45 29.80 20.70 33.55
N ALA A 46 30.14 21.54 34.53
CA ALA A 46 30.57 22.91 34.29
C ALA A 46 32.09 22.94 34.10
N VAL A 47 32.57 23.67 33.08
CA VAL A 47 33.98 23.79 32.73
C VAL A 47 34.40 25.26 32.82
N SER A 48 35.30 25.57 33.74
CA SER A 48 35.85 26.90 33.95
C SER A 48 37.34 26.93 33.65
N ASP A 49 37.80 27.88 32.82
CA ASP A 49 39.23 28.09 32.53
C ASP A 49 40.09 28.29 33.79
N VAL A 50 39.47 28.73 34.89
CA VAL A 50 40.16 29.07 36.15
C VAL A 50 39.97 27.99 37.23
N ARG A 51 38.79 27.34 37.28
CA ARG A 51 38.46 26.35 38.33
C ARG A 51 38.52 24.89 37.88
N GLY A 52 38.70 24.64 36.58
CA GLY A 52 38.61 23.31 35.98
C GLY A 52 37.17 22.82 35.83
N THR A 53 37.02 21.51 35.65
CA THR A 53 35.73 20.82 35.51
C THR A 53 35.07 20.56 36.88
N SER A 54 33.75 20.73 36.97
CA SER A 54 32.96 20.36 38.15
C SER A 54 32.86 18.84 38.31
N ARG A 55 32.14 18.39 39.35
CA ARG A 55 31.61 17.02 39.34
C ARG A 55 30.46 16.93 38.31
N PRO A 56 30.19 15.73 37.76
CA PRO A 56 28.99 15.47 36.97
C PRO A 56 27.69 15.74 37.74
N SER A 57 26.63 16.06 37.00
CA SER A 57 25.25 15.97 37.44
C SER A 57 24.84 14.53 37.79
N GLU A 58 23.62 14.37 38.32
CA GLU A 58 22.93 13.08 38.28
C GLU A 58 22.84 12.56 36.83
N THR A 59 23.05 11.26 36.63
CA THR A 59 22.88 10.60 35.33
C THR A 59 21.40 10.44 34.99
N ARG A 60 21.00 10.83 33.78
CA ARG A 60 19.65 10.63 33.26
C ARG A 60 19.65 9.69 32.05
N ARG A 61 18.84 8.63 32.09
CA ARG A 61 18.65 7.70 30.96
C ARG A 61 17.52 8.22 30.06
N VAL A 62 17.80 8.37 28.76
CA VAL A 62 16.85 8.89 27.76
C VAL A 62 16.86 7.99 26.53
N LEU A 63 15.67 7.55 26.09
CA LEU A 63 15.50 6.84 24.82
C LEU A 63 15.21 7.85 23.71
N THR A 64 16.01 7.85 22.64
CA THR A 64 15.72 8.67 21.44
C THR A 64 14.49 8.13 20.69
N PRO A 65 13.73 8.99 19.99
CA PRO A 65 12.59 8.56 19.17
C PRO A 65 12.91 7.45 18.17
N GLN A 66 11.87 6.69 17.79
CA GLN A 66 11.92 5.78 16.65
C GLN A 66 11.97 6.57 15.33
N THR A 67 12.54 5.97 14.29
CA THR A 67 12.42 6.45 12.90
C THR A 67 12.21 5.26 11.96
N SER A 68 11.95 5.52 10.68
CA SER A 68 11.82 4.48 9.66
C SER A 68 13.09 3.61 9.54
N ALA A 69 12.91 2.31 9.28
CA ALA A 69 14.02 1.40 9.05
C ALA A 69 14.81 1.77 7.78
N ARG A 70 16.14 1.82 7.90
CA ARG A 70 17.10 2.11 6.81
C ARG A 70 17.66 0.84 6.16
N GLU A 71 17.02 -0.30 6.42
CA GLU A 71 17.25 -1.58 5.77
C GLU A 71 15.91 -2.07 5.24
N ALA A 72 15.92 -2.67 4.06
CA ALA A 72 14.74 -3.29 3.46
C ALA A 72 14.70 -4.80 3.77
N PRO A 73 13.50 -5.42 3.81
CA PRO A 73 13.34 -6.88 3.84
C PRO A 73 14.14 -7.57 2.72
N GLY A 74 14.83 -8.65 3.06
CA GLY A 74 15.65 -9.42 2.14
C GLY A 74 14.87 -10.53 1.43
N ASP A 75 15.54 -11.17 0.46
CA ASP A 75 15.13 -12.48 -0.08
C ASP A 75 13.67 -12.56 -0.58
N VAL A 76 13.14 -11.43 -1.06
CA VAL A 76 11.77 -11.31 -1.56
C VAL A 76 11.59 -12.20 -2.79
N ARG A 77 10.56 -13.06 -2.75
CA ARG A 77 10.17 -13.97 -3.84
C ARG A 77 8.67 -13.91 -4.03
N ALA A 78 8.22 -13.90 -5.28
CA ALA A 78 6.81 -13.88 -5.65
C ALA A 78 6.50 -14.97 -6.69
N GLU A 79 5.53 -15.83 -6.39
CA GLU A 79 5.12 -16.95 -7.24
C GLU A 79 3.61 -16.90 -7.48
N ALA A 80 3.19 -16.94 -8.75
CA ALA A 80 1.76 -16.98 -9.08
C ALA A 80 1.18 -18.34 -8.70
N GLU A 81 0.22 -18.36 -7.76
CA GLU A 81 -0.44 -19.59 -7.32
C GLU A 81 -1.64 -19.90 -8.23
N SER A 82 -2.34 -18.86 -8.70
CA SER A 82 -3.52 -19.01 -9.57
C SER A 82 -3.63 -17.89 -10.59
N SER A 83 -4.75 -17.81 -11.31
CA SER A 83 -5.00 -16.69 -12.24
C SER A 83 -5.25 -15.36 -11.53
N THR A 84 -5.47 -15.37 -10.23
CA THR A 84 -5.88 -14.18 -9.45
C THR A 84 -5.12 -14.05 -8.12
N GLU A 85 -4.08 -14.85 -7.92
CA GLU A 85 -3.38 -14.98 -6.63
C GLU A 85 -1.86 -15.16 -6.81
N ILE A 86 -1.08 -14.54 -5.91
CA ILE A 86 0.39 -14.62 -5.86
C ILE A 86 0.82 -14.86 -4.40
N SER A 87 1.63 -15.89 -4.15
CA SER A 87 2.38 -16.07 -2.91
C SER A 87 3.55 -15.10 -2.88
N VAL A 88 3.67 -14.27 -1.85
CA VAL A 88 4.82 -13.38 -1.61
C VAL A 88 5.46 -13.77 -0.28
N GLN A 89 6.78 -13.93 -0.28
CA GLN A 89 7.58 -14.35 0.88
C GLN A 89 8.91 -13.60 0.92
N TRP A 90 9.41 -13.29 2.12
CA TRP A 90 10.62 -12.48 2.35
C TRP A 90 11.35 -12.92 3.62
N SER A 91 12.64 -12.60 3.72
CA SER A 91 13.38 -12.67 4.99
C SER A 91 13.22 -11.37 5.78
N GLY A 92 13.41 -11.45 7.09
CA GLY A 92 13.40 -10.26 7.93
C GLY A 92 14.61 -9.35 7.68
N LEU A 93 14.62 -8.21 8.36
CA LEU A 93 15.80 -7.34 8.43
C LEU A 93 16.95 -8.08 9.13
N SER A 94 18.18 -7.86 8.68
CA SER A 94 19.38 -8.57 9.17
C SER A 94 20.23 -7.73 10.13
N ASN A 95 20.25 -6.41 9.94
CA ASN A 95 21.10 -5.47 10.66
C ASN A 95 20.30 -4.64 11.66
N CYS A 96 20.29 -5.12 12.91
CA CYS A 96 19.61 -4.44 14.03
C CYS A 96 20.00 -2.96 14.24
N ARG A 97 21.14 -2.50 13.71
CA ARG A 97 21.57 -1.09 13.79
C ARG A 97 20.89 -0.17 12.78
N LEU A 98 20.17 -0.72 11.80
CA LEU A 98 19.47 0.05 10.76
C LEU A 98 17.94 0.07 10.94
N VAL A 99 17.41 -0.74 11.86
CA VAL A 99 15.97 -0.88 12.11
C VAL A 99 15.37 0.40 12.72
N ASN A 100 16.12 1.09 13.59
CA ASN A 100 15.75 2.37 14.20
C ASN A 100 14.39 2.43 14.94
N GLY A 101 13.84 1.29 15.33
CA GLY A 101 12.54 1.19 16.00
C GLY A 101 12.17 -0.25 16.33
N GLN A 102 10.96 -0.42 16.85
CA GLN A 102 10.31 -1.72 17.06
C GLN A 102 9.46 -2.04 15.83
N ILE A 103 9.83 -3.08 15.06
CA ILE A 103 9.03 -3.54 13.92
C ILE A 103 7.80 -4.30 14.41
N THR A 104 6.64 -3.96 13.85
CA THR A 104 5.33 -4.54 14.20
C THR A 104 4.65 -5.17 12.98
N GLN A 105 4.96 -4.72 11.77
CA GLN A 105 4.37 -5.23 10.54
C GLN A 105 5.38 -5.22 9.37
N TYR A 106 5.03 -5.93 8.30
CA TYR A 106 5.60 -5.78 6.97
C TYR A 106 4.50 -5.33 6.01
N ARG A 107 4.81 -4.39 5.11
CA ARG A 107 3.90 -3.90 4.06
C ARG A 107 4.39 -4.37 2.71
N VAL A 108 3.61 -5.23 2.05
CA VAL A 108 3.83 -5.64 0.67
C VAL A 108 3.15 -4.63 -0.25
N GLN A 109 3.93 -3.89 -1.02
CA GLN A 109 3.43 -3.08 -2.13
C GLN A 109 3.41 -3.93 -3.40
N TYR A 110 2.32 -3.90 -4.14
CA TYR A 110 2.19 -4.59 -5.41
C TYR A 110 1.49 -3.69 -6.43
N GLU A 111 2.07 -3.61 -7.63
CA GLU A 111 1.67 -2.63 -8.62
C GLU A 111 1.64 -3.22 -10.03
N THR A 112 0.74 -2.66 -10.84
CA THR A 112 0.68 -2.84 -12.30
C THR A 112 1.11 -1.53 -12.96
N TYR A 113 1.12 -1.47 -14.30
CA TYR A 113 1.31 -0.20 -15.01
C TYR A 113 0.26 0.89 -14.65
N SER A 114 -0.90 0.49 -14.10
CA SER A 114 -2.05 1.37 -13.88
C SER A 114 -2.52 1.52 -12.43
N THR A 115 -2.05 0.67 -11.52
CA THR A 115 -2.52 0.59 -10.13
C THR A 115 -1.37 0.28 -9.19
N THR A 116 -1.39 0.86 -8.00
CA THR A 116 -0.49 0.52 -6.89
C THR A 116 -1.35 0.23 -5.67
N GLU A 117 -1.17 -0.95 -5.09
CA GLU A 117 -1.92 -1.43 -3.93
C GLU A 117 -0.95 -1.92 -2.84
N THR A 118 -1.46 -2.06 -1.62
CA THR A 118 -0.65 -2.49 -0.47
C THR A 118 -1.38 -3.53 0.37
N ARG A 119 -0.65 -4.51 0.88
CA ARG A 119 -1.13 -5.52 1.83
C ARG A 119 -0.21 -5.61 3.03
N ASP A 120 -0.78 -5.44 4.22
CA ASP A 120 -0.03 -5.53 5.47
C ASP A 120 -0.04 -6.96 6.04
N TYR A 121 1.09 -7.34 6.63
CA TYR A 121 1.35 -8.55 7.38
C TYR A 121 1.77 -8.12 8.80
N THR A 122 0.88 -8.28 9.77
CA THR A 122 1.17 -7.98 11.19
C THR A 122 1.93 -9.16 11.80
N LEU A 123 3.02 -8.88 12.52
CA LEU A 123 3.75 -9.88 13.30
C LEU A 123 2.91 -10.33 14.51
N GLY A 124 2.87 -11.63 14.77
CA GLY A 124 2.20 -12.19 15.94
C GLY A 124 2.94 -11.92 17.26
N ASP A 125 2.25 -12.11 18.38
CA ASP A 125 2.86 -11.99 19.71
C ASP A 125 4.06 -12.94 19.85
N GLY A 126 5.26 -12.37 20.01
CA GLY A 126 6.52 -13.11 20.13
C GLY A 126 7.17 -13.54 18.80
N GLU A 127 6.61 -13.14 17.64
CA GLU A 127 7.26 -13.34 16.33
C GLU A 127 8.44 -12.36 16.18
N ASP A 128 9.67 -12.88 16.02
CA ASP A 128 10.84 -12.02 15.79
C ASP A 128 10.80 -11.47 14.35
N TRP A 129 10.84 -10.15 14.21
CA TRP A 129 10.89 -9.46 12.92
C TRP A 129 12.02 -9.98 12.01
N ARG A 130 13.12 -10.49 12.57
CA ARG A 130 14.23 -11.13 11.81
C ARG A 130 13.79 -12.35 10.99
N SER A 131 12.67 -12.99 11.35
CA SER A 131 12.17 -14.21 10.70
C SER A 131 11.63 -13.97 9.30
N GLY A 132 11.17 -12.75 8.99
CA GLY A 132 10.52 -12.42 7.73
C GLY A 132 9.02 -12.67 7.75
N GLY A 133 8.45 -13.16 6.65
CA GLY A 133 7.02 -13.43 6.56
C GLY A 133 6.57 -13.96 5.20
N ARG A 134 5.27 -14.26 5.11
CA ARG A 134 4.59 -14.68 3.87
C ARG A 134 3.16 -14.15 3.85
N VAL A 135 2.69 -13.70 2.69
CA VAL A 135 1.28 -13.38 2.44
C VAL A 135 0.87 -13.81 1.03
N THR A 136 -0.36 -14.29 0.86
CA THR A 136 -0.97 -14.47 -0.46
C THR A 136 -1.73 -13.20 -0.83
N LEU A 137 -1.35 -12.59 -1.94
CA LEU A 137 -2.10 -11.53 -2.60
C LEU A 137 -3.25 -12.17 -3.38
N THR A 138 -4.46 -11.59 -3.31
CA THR A 138 -5.70 -12.19 -3.85
C THR A 138 -6.53 -11.15 -4.61
N GLY A 139 -7.38 -11.61 -5.53
CA GLY A 139 -8.26 -10.71 -6.31
C GLY A 139 -7.55 -10.01 -7.47
N LEU A 140 -6.35 -10.47 -7.82
CA LEU A 140 -5.49 -9.87 -8.83
C LEU A 140 -6.06 -10.03 -10.25
N THR A 141 -5.68 -9.14 -11.16
CA THR A 141 -6.06 -9.22 -12.56
C THR A 141 -5.34 -10.40 -13.23
N ARG A 142 -6.04 -11.13 -14.10
CA ARG A 142 -5.53 -12.34 -14.77
C ARG A 142 -4.50 -12.00 -15.84
N SER A 143 -3.52 -12.87 -16.07
CA SER A 143 -2.47 -12.69 -17.08
C SER A 143 -1.77 -11.32 -17.02
N THR A 144 -1.56 -10.80 -15.81
CA THR A 144 -1.06 -9.44 -15.56
C THR A 144 0.26 -9.48 -14.82
N ASN A 145 1.25 -8.71 -15.28
CA ASN A 145 2.53 -8.53 -14.59
C ASN A 145 2.34 -7.62 -13.39
N TYR A 146 2.79 -8.08 -12.23
CA TYR A 146 2.87 -7.32 -10.99
C TYR A 146 4.34 -7.11 -10.61
N SER A 147 4.71 -5.85 -10.35
CA SER A 147 5.93 -5.47 -9.63
C SER A 147 5.60 -5.51 -8.13
N ILE A 148 6.46 -6.13 -7.31
CA ILE A 148 6.19 -6.40 -5.90
C ILE A 148 7.43 -6.08 -5.06
N SER A 149 7.27 -5.23 -4.06
CA SER A 149 8.29 -4.88 -3.07
C SER A 149 7.74 -5.01 -1.66
N VAL A 150 8.61 -5.25 -0.67
CA VAL A 150 8.22 -5.33 0.75
C VAL A 150 8.99 -4.28 1.55
N GLY A 151 8.32 -3.59 2.47
CA GLY A 151 8.93 -2.68 3.44
C GLY A 151 8.59 -3.08 4.88
N ALA A 152 9.47 -2.80 5.83
CA ALA A 152 9.19 -2.99 7.26
C ALA A 152 8.41 -1.79 7.83
N VAL A 153 7.52 -2.02 8.79
CA VAL A 153 6.73 -0.97 9.46
C VAL A 153 7.00 -0.99 10.95
N ASN A 154 7.35 0.17 11.52
CA ASN A 154 7.59 0.30 12.96
C ASN A 154 6.28 0.58 13.74
N GLU A 155 6.38 0.63 15.07
CA GLU A 155 5.27 0.92 15.98
C GLU A 155 4.61 2.30 15.77
N ASN A 156 5.33 3.29 15.23
CA ASN A 156 4.76 4.58 14.84
C ASN A 156 3.91 4.50 13.56
N GLY A 157 4.01 3.41 12.80
CA GLY A 157 3.47 3.28 11.44
C GLY A 157 4.40 3.80 10.34
N ASP A 158 5.64 4.18 10.66
CA ASP A 158 6.63 4.59 9.66
C ASP A 158 7.03 3.38 8.80
N VAL A 159 6.88 3.48 7.48
CA VAL A 159 7.39 2.48 6.55
C VAL A 159 8.87 2.75 6.27
N GLY A 160 9.71 1.73 6.42
CA GLY A 160 11.12 1.74 6.05
C GLY A 160 11.35 1.71 4.55
N LEU A 161 12.61 1.45 4.16
CA LEU A 161 12.93 1.20 2.75
C LEU A 161 12.18 -0.03 2.23
N TYR A 162 11.62 0.09 1.02
CA TYR A 162 11.14 -1.04 0.25
C TYR A 162 12.30 -1.80 -0.39
N SER A 163 12.13 -3.11 -0.54
CA SER A 163 13.05 -3.97 -1.29
C SER A 163 13.11 -3.57 -2.77
N ASP A 164 14.19 -3.98 -3.46
CA ASP A 164 14.16 -4.05 -4.92
C ASP A 164 12.93 -4.84 -5.39
N PRO A 165 12.25 -4.42 -6.47
CA PRO A 165 11.01 -5.04 -6.91
C PRO A 165 11.27 -6.38 -7.60
N VAL A 166 10.47 -7.38 -7.24
CA VAL A 166 10.37 -8.64 -8.00
C VAL A 166 9.14 -8.62 -8.89
N THR A 167 9.29 -9.03 -10.15
CA THR A 167 8.17 -9.10 -11.11
C THR A 167 7.69 -10.55 -11.26
N THR A 168 6.38 -10.75 -11.20
CA THR A 168 5.74 -12.03 -11.54
C THR A 168 4.41 -11.82 -12.26
N MET A 169 3.93 -12.81 -13.01
CA MET A 169 2.71 -12.71 -13.80
C MET A 169 1.67 -13.70 -13.32
N THR A 170 0.46 -13.22 -13.01
CA THR A 170 -0.67 -14.11 -12.67
C THR A 170 -0.96 -15.08 -13.81
N HIS A 171 -1.42 -16.29 -13.48
CA HIS A 171 -1.73 -17.28 -14.51
C HIS A 171 -2.86 -16.81 -15.44
N GLN A 172 -2.88 -17.34 -16.66
CA GLN A 172 -4.07 -17.24 -17.50
C GLN A 172 -5.21 -18.07 -16.87
N CYS A 173 -6.46 -17.69 -17.12
CA CYS A 173 -7.57 -18.59 -16.80
C CYS A 173 -7.39 -19.87 -17.61
N LYS A 174 -7.30 -21.03 -16.94
CA LYS A 174 -7.41 -22.30 -17.65
C LYS A 174 -8.78 -22.31 -18.32
N VAL A 175 -8.80 -22.35 -19.65
CA VAL A 175 -10.05 -22.52 -20.41
C VAL A 175 -10.68 -23.82 -19.92
N CYS A 176 -11.96 -23.79 -19.56
CA CYS A 176 -12.71 -25.01 -19.27
C CYS A 176 -12.75 -25.85 -20.55
N SER A 177 -11.81 -26.79 -20.68
CA SER A 177 -11.84 -27.79 -21.74
C SER A 177 -13.11 -28.61 -21.56
N CYS A 178 -14.11 -28.37 -22.40
CA CYS A 178 -15.19 -29.31 -22.61
C CYS A 178 -14.58 -30.53 -23.30
N GLU A 179 -14.19 -31.52 -22.49
CA GLU A 179 -13.58 -32.75 -22.99
C GLU A 179 -14.60 -33.52 -23.82
N SER A 180 -14.48 -33.39 -25.14
CA SER A 180 -15.48 -33.85 -26.09
C SER A 180 -15.40 -35.35 -26.32
N ALA A 181 -15.94 -36.11 -25.37
CA ALA A 181 -16.22 -37.54 -25.49
C ALA A 181 -17.70 -37.84 -25.20
N GLY A 182 -18.59 -37.28 -26.02
CA GLY A 182 -19.94 -37.85 -26.19
C GLY A 182 -21.02 -37.46 -25.17
N SER A 183 -21.10 -36.20 -24.74
CA SER A 183 -22.38 -35.65 -24.26
C SER A 183 -22.53 -34.16 -24.60
N VAL A 184 -23.73 -33.78 -25.08
CA VAL A 184 -24.06 -32.40 -25.45
C VAL A 184 -24.42 -31.64 -24.18
N GLN A 185 -23.65 -30.61 -23.84
CA GLN A 185 -23.96 -29.73 -22.72
C GLN A 185 -24.20 -28.30 -23.22
N SER A 186 -25.41 -27.81 -22.99
CA SER A 186 -25.85 -26.48 -23.42
C SER A 186 -25.33 -25.41 -22.45
N CYS A 187 -24.40 -24.58 -22.92
CA CYS A 187 -24.11 -23.28 -22.32
C CYS A 187 -24.55 -22.20 -23.31
N GLY A 188 -25.59 -21.46 -22.94
CA GLY A 188 -26.33 -20.62 -23.89
C GLY A 188 -25.63 -19.32 -24.26
N SER A 189 -25.57 -19.03 -25.55
CA SER A 189 -26.30 -17.88 -26.08
C SER A 189 -26.79 -18.16 -27.50
N THR A 190 -28.12 -18.21 -27.65
CA THR A 190 -28.91 -18.09 -28.89
C THR A 190 -28.37 -18.77 -30.17
N GLY A 191 -28.28 -20.10 -30.19
CA GLY A 191 -28.02 -20.83 -31.44
C GLY A 191 -28.07 -22.35 -31.30
N MET A 192 -29.24 -22.96 -31.51
CA MET A 192 -29.37 -24.42 -31.58
C MET A 192 -29.22 -24.88 -33.04
N ILE A 193 -28.13 -25.58 -33.37
CA ILE A 193 -27.96 -26.23 -34.69
C ILE A 193 -28.51 -27.65 -34.59
N VAL A 194 -29.67 -27.89 -35.19
CA VAL A 194 -30.25 -29.24 -35.32
C VAL A 194 -29.69 -29.88 -36.60
N GLY A 195 -28.61 -30.64 -36.46
CA GLY A 195 -28.04 -31.45 -37.54
C GLY A 195 -28.86 -32.71 -37.77
N VAL A 196 -29.65 -32.77 -38.85
CA VAL A 196 -30.32 -34.01 -39.27
C VAL A 196 -29.30 -34.92 -39.95
N VAL A 197 -28.88 -35.98 -39.28
CA VAL A 197 -28.07 -37.04 -39.88
C VAL A 197 -28.98 -37.88 -40.79
N ILE A 198 -29.05 -37.53 -42.07
CA ILE A 198 -29.69 -38.38 -43.08
C ILE A 198 -28.74 -39.55 -43.35
N GLY A 199 -28.93 -40.65 -42.64
CA GLY A 199 -28.32 -41.93 -42.96
C GLY A 199 -28.83 -42.42 -44.31
N LEU A 200 -28.02 -42.26 -45.36
CA LEU A 200 -28.30 -42.82 -46.68
C LEU A 200 -28.16 -44.34 -46.63
N LEU A 201 -29.25 -45.02 -46.27
CA LEU A 201 -29.44 -46.43 -46.62
C LEU A 201 -29.47 -46.53 -48.14
N GLY A 202 -28.39 -47.06 -48.71
CA GLY A 202 -28.26 -47.26 -50.15
C GLY A 202 -29.26 -48.28 -50.68
N VAL A 203 -30.37 -47.80 -51.24
CA VAL A 203 -31.28 -48.58 -52.08
C VAL A 203 -31.29 -47.93 -53.46
N ALA A 204 -30.52 -48.49 -54.38
CA ALA A 204 -30.48 -48.05 -55.77
C ALA A 204 -31.70 -48.61 -56.52
N VAL A 205 -32.73 -47.79 -56.70
CA VAL A 205 -33.78 -48.00 -57.72
C VAL A 205 -33.93 -46.69 -58.49
N GLY A 206 -33.95 -46.77 -59.81
CA GLY A 206 -33.77 -45.62 -60.67
C GLY A 206 -35.05 -44.82 -60.99
N VAL A 207 -34.82 -43.85 -61.89
CA VAL A 207 -35.79 -43.17 -62.78
C VAL A 207 -36.36 -41.82 -62.29
N SER A 208 -36.17 -40.83 -63.18
CA SER A 208 -36.89 -39.56 -63.36
C SER A 208 -36.60 -38.34 -62.46
N GLY A 209 -36.18 -37.26 -63.13
CA GLY A 209 -36.79 -35.94 -62.95
C GLY A 209 -36.18 -34.97 -61.94
N LEU A 210 -34.97 -34.45 -62.20
CA LEU A 210 -34.49 -33.25 -61.52
C LEU A 210 -35.23 -31.99 -62.02
N ILE A 211 -36.34 -31.63 -61.37
CA ILE A 211 -36.90 -30.27 -61.40
C ILE A 211 -36.51 -29.56 -60.11
N GLY A 212 -35.34 -28.91 -60.12
CA GLY A 212 -34.86 -28.11 -59.01
C GLY A 212 -35.52 -26.73 -58.97
N GLY A 213 -36.65 -26.61 -58.28
CA GLY A 213 -37.27 -25.31 -57.97
C GLY A 213 -36.55 -24.60 -56.82
N ALA A 214 -35.91 -23.46 -57.08
CA ALA A 214 -35.29 -22.65 -56.03
C ALA A 214 -36.33 -21.78 -55.29
N VAL A 215 -36.50 -21.99 -53.99
CA VAL A 215 -37.35 -21.13 -53.14
C VAL A 215 -36.53 -19.94 -52.64
N ILE A 216 -36.65 -18.79 -53.31
CA ILE A 216 -36.02 -17.54 -52.89
C ILE A 216 -36.92 -16.83 -51.88
N VAL A 217 -36.59 -16.92 -50.59
CA VAL A 217 -37.25 -16.13 -49.54
C VAL A 217 -36.72 -14.70 -49.55
N LYS A 218 -37.44 -13.78 -50.21
CA LYS A 218 -37.17 -12.33 -50.09
C LYS A 218 -37.52 -11.85 -48.69
N ARG A 219 -36.52 -11.42 -47.90
CA ARG A 219 -36.76 -10.63 -46.68
C ARG A 219 -37.44 -9.31 -47.05
N HIS A 220 -38.64 -9.05 -46.52
CA HIS A 220 -39.16 -7.69 -46.47
C HIS A 220 -38.35 -6.86 -45.47
N ARG A 221 -37.95 -5.65 -45.86
CA ARG A 221 -37.67 -4.58 -44.88
C ARG A 221 -39.02 -4.10 -44.32
N PRO A 222 -39.14 -3.85 -43.01
CA PRO A 222 -40.26 -3.07 -42.49
C PRO A 222 -40.20 -1.64 -43.05
N ALA A 223 -41.37 -1.04 -43.25
CA ALA A 223 -41.48 0.30 -43.82
C ALA A 223 -41.12 1.40 -42.82
N GLU A 224 -40.51 2.47 -43.32
CA GLU A 224 -40.22 3.69 -42.59
C GLU A 224 -41.50 4.54 -42.50
N VAL A 225 -42.06 4.69 -41.29
CA VAL A 225 -43.26 5.50 -41.07
C VAL A 225 -42.86 6.96 -40.89
N LYS A 226 -43.03 7.75 -41.95
CA LYS A 226 -42.91 9.21 -41.90
C LYS A 226 -44.27 9.81 -41.52
N GLY A 227 -44.38 10.35 -40.31
CA GLY A 227 -45.55 11.07 -39.81
C GLY A 227 -45.31 12.59 -39.82
N ASP A 228 -46.24 13.35 -40.37
CA ASP A 228 -46.11 14.79 -40.62
C ASP A 228 -46.48 15.68 -39.40
N MET A 229 -46.25 16.99 -39.56
CA MET A 229 -46.26 18.01 -38.50
C MET A 229 -47.64 18.50 -38.02
N ALA A 230 -47.65 18.97 -36.75
CA ALA A 230 -48.49 20.02 -36.15
C ALA A 230 -50.01 19.75 -36.02
N THR A 231 -50.67 19.99 -34.88
CA THR A 231 -50.81 21.29 -34.19
C THR A 231 -51.34 21.14 -32.74
N GLY A 232 -51.05 22.11 -31.84
CA GLY A 232 -51.97 22.49 -30.76
C GLY A 232 -51.46 22.44 -29.30
N ALA A 233 -51.65 23.57 -28.59
CA ALA A 233 -51.71 23.75 -27.13
C ALA A 233 -50.41 23.71 -26.27
N SER A 234 -49.90 24.92 -26.00
CA SER A 234 -49.26 25.34 -24.72
C SER A 234 -50.35 25.62 -23.65
N PRO A 235 -50.08 26.02 -22.37
CA PRO A 235 -48.83 26.27 -21.65
C PRO A 235 -48.72 25.42 -20.35
N ALA A 236 -47.89 25.63 -19.31
CA ALA A 236 -46.83 26.59 -18.89
C ALA A 236 -45.88 25.80 -17.92
N TYR A 237 -44.76 26.26 -17.32
CA TYR A 237 -43.93 27.49 -17.25
C TYR A 237 -42.47 27.08 -17.66
N GLY A 238 -41.37 27.85 -17.59
CA GLY A 238 -41.10 29.21 -17.11
C GLY A 238 -40.21 29.29 -15.86
N MET A 239 -38.89 29.49 -16.09
CA MET A 239 -37.83 30.00 -15.17
C MET A 239 -37.20 29.00 -14.16
N SER A 240 -35.91 29.07 -13.80
CA SER A 240 -34.72 29.81 -14.30
C SER A 240 -33.44 29.22 -13.68
N GLY A 241 -32.24 29.50 -14.22
CA GLY A 241 -30.97 29.35 -13.48
C GLY A 241 -30.80 30.39 -12.35
N PRO A 242 -29.62 30.54 -11.71
CA PRO A 242 -28.29 30.26 -12.25
C PRO A 242 -27.28 29.60 -11.27
N HIS A 243 -26.01 29.59 -11.70
CA HIS A 243 -24.77 29.20 -11.00
C HIS A 243 -24.71 29.38 -9.46
N GLY A 244 -24.04 28.41 -8.81
CA GLY A 244 -23.39 28.57 -7.51
C GLY A 244 -22.20 27.62 -7.37
N LYS A 245 -21.01 28.13 -7.03
CA LYS A 245 -19.86 27.32 -6.57
C LYS A 245 -20.11 26.89 -5.11
N PRO A 246 -19.61 25.72 -4.67
CA PRO A 246 -19.02 25.60 -3.34
C PRO A 246 -17.56 26.12 -3.42
N ALA A 247 -17.18 27.22 -2.77
CA ALA A 247 -17.13 27.45 -1.33
C ALA A 247 -16.00 26.63 -0.68
N GLU A 248 -14.84 27.27 -0.56
CA GLU A 248 -13.78 26.87 0.35
C GLU A 248 -14.32 26.89 1.79
N THR A 249 -14.00 25.88 2.57
CA THR A 249 -14.20 25.88 4.03
C THR A 249 -12.83 25.91 4.68
N GLU A 250 -12.43 27.10 5.16
CA GLU A 250 -11.30 27.21 6.06
C GLU A 250 -11.64 26.46 7.36
N GLY A 251 -10.91 25.36 7.60
CA GLY A 251 -10.97 24.66 8.87
C GLY A 251 -10.15 25.42 9.91
N GLU A 252 -10.81 26.21 10.73
CA GLU A 252 -10.21 26.92 11.86
C GLU A 252 -9.62 25.90 12.87
N TYR A 253 -8.29 25.80 12.89
CA TYR A 253 -7.56 24.94 13.82
C TYR A 253 -7.46 25.63 15.19
N GLU A 254 -8.43 25.33 16.07
CA GLU A 254 -8.35 25.73 17.47
C GLU A 254 -7.08 25.15 18.12
N ASN A 255 -6.15 26.05 18.42
CA ASN A 255 -4.90 25.76 19.11
C ASN A 255 -5.17 25.43 20.59
N PRO A 256 -4.89 24.21 21.09
CA PRO A 256 -5.02 23.92 22.51
C PRO A 256 -4.00 24.74 23.30
N GLN A 257 -4.52 25.72 24.06
CA GLN A 257 -3.76 26.56 24.98
C GLN A 257 -2.84 25.71 25.88
N TYR A 258 -1.53 25.81 25.67
CA TYR A 258 -0.53 25.37 26.65
C TYR A 258 -0.67 26.26 27.89
N THR A 259 -1.39 25.78 28.90
CA THR A 259 -1.45 26.43 30.21
C THR A 259 -0.10 26.30 30.90
N GLN A 260 0.63 27.41 30.98
CA GLN A 260 1.83 27.49 31.83
C GLN A 260 1.41 27.27 33.29
N PRO A 261 2.09 26.38 34.06
CA PRO A 261 1.96 26.40 35.51
C PRO A 261 2.59 27.71 36.03
N PRO A 262 1.97 28.39 37.01
CA PRO A 262 2.46 29.69 37.47
C PRO A 262 3.79 29.56 38.20
N SER A 263 4.74 30.42 37.81
CA SER A 263 5.97 30.68 38.56
C SER A 263 5.64 31.33 39.91
N GLY A 264 5.58 30.52 40.97
CA GLY A 264 5.50 30.97 42.36
C GLY A 264 6.85 30.84 43.07
N SER A 265 7.35 31.96 43.61
CA SER A 265 8.60 32.07 44.36
C SER A 265 8.46 31.73 45.86
N GLU A 266 9.61 31.60 46.54
CA GLU A 266 9.80 31.43 48.00
C GLU A 266 9.55 30.00 48.54
N GLY A 267 10.41 29.40 49.37
CA GLY A 267 11.78 29.77 49.79
C GLY A 267 12.31 28.92 50.97
N VAL A 268 13.59 29.16 51.31
CA VAL A 268 14.30 28.88 52.60
C VAL A 268 14.67 27.42 52.97
N TYR A 269 15.94 27.27 53.39
CA TYR A 269 16.69 26.13 53.98
C TYR A 269 17.24 25.06 53.03
#